data_AF-A0A0D9W288-F1
#
_entry.id   AF-A0A0D9W288-F1
#
_cell.length_a   1.000
_cell.length_b   1.000
_cell.length_c   1.000
_cell.angle_alpha   90.00
_cell.angle_beta   90.00
_cell.angle_gamma   90.00
#
_symmetry.space_group_name_H-M   'P 1'
#
loop_
_entity.id
_entity.type
_entity.pdbx_description
1 polymer ?
#
loop_
_entity_poly.entity_id
_entity_poly.type
_entity_poly.pdbx_seq_one_letter_code
_entity_poly.pdbx_strand_id
1 'polypeptide(L)' 'MSRAILLSHQKVCGKVGGWVALMDETASVAVLNPFTNSHIMLPPARKHVVAASSETMVMVDGKYAVQNAF' A
#
# COMPACT_ATOMS: atom_id res chain seq x y z
N MET A 1 -0.65 -24.26 -9.49
CA MET A 1 -1.83 -23.38 -9.45
C MET A 1 -1.40 -22.06 -8.83
N SER A 2 -1.16 -21.04 -9.67
CA SER A 2 -0.48 -19.81 -9.28
C SER A 2 -1.44 -18.82 -8.63
N ARG A 3 -1.04 -18.31 -7.47
CA ARG A 3 -1.73 -17.41 -6.53
C ARG A 3 -1.95 -15.98 -7.09
N ALA A 4 -2.13 -15.85 -8.41
CA ALA A 4 -2.26 -14.59 -9.13
C ALA A 4 -3.69 -14.01 -9.14
N ILE A 5 -4.67 -14.74 -8.58
CA ILE A 5 -6.10 -14.39 -8.67
C ILE A 5 -6.53 -13.33 -7.62
N LEU A 6 -5.72 -13.05 -6.59
CA LEU A 6 -6.08 -12.03 -5.58
C LEU A 6 -5.82 -10.57 -6.02
N LEU A 7 -5.27 -10.33 -7.22
CA LEU A 7 -4.76 -9.01 -7.63
C LEU A 7 -5.76 -8.14 -8.42
N SER A 8 -6.98 -8.60 -8.71
CA SER A 8 -7.89 -7.81 -9.57
C SER A 8 -8.25 -6.43 -9.00
N HIS A 9 -8.11 -6.24 -7.68
CA HIS A 9 -8.42 -4.97 -6.98
C HIS A 9 -7.18 -4.32 -6.34
N GLN A 10 -5.96 -4.83 -6.59
CA GLN A 10 -4.73 -4.35 -5.97
C GLN A 10 -3.82 -3.64 -6.97
N LYS A 11 -3.40 -2.41 -6.65
CA LYS A 11 -2.47 -1.61 -7.46
C LYS A 11 -1.08 -1.61 -6.85
N VAL A 12 -0.05 -1.72 -7.68
CA VAL A 12 1.35 -1.57 -7.23
C VAL A 12 1.59 -0.12 -6.84
N CYS A 13 2.03 0.12 -5.60
CA CYS A 13 2.35 1.44 -5.07
C CYS A 13 3.84 1.63 -4.71
N GLY A 14 4.66 0.57 -4.73
CA GLY A 14 6.09 0.68 -4.49
C GLY A 14 6.86 -0.60 -4.80
N LYS A 15 8.18 -0.46 -5.03
CA LYS A 15 9.10 -1.59 -5.20
C LYS A 15 10.49 -1.27 -4.65
N VAL A 16 11.12 -2.23 -3.96
CA VAL A 16 12.52 -2.10 -3.50
C VAL A 16 13.13 -3.47 -3.21
N GLY A 17 14.34 -3.75 -3.71
CA GLY A 17 15.11 -4.94 -3.30
C GLY A 17 14.37 -6.28 -3.44
N GLY A 18 13.55 -6.45 -4.47
CA GLY A 18 12.74 -7.66 -4.68
C GLY A 18 11.39 -7.67 -3.95
N TRP A 19 11.08 -6.64 -3.16
CA TRP A 19 9.77 -6.42 -2.57
C TRP A 19 8.87 -5.59 -3.49
N VAL A 20 7.58 -5.90 -3.48
CA VAL A 20 6.51 -5.18 -4.17
C VAL A 20 5.43 -4.83 -3.13
N ALA A 21 5.09 -3.55 -3.04
CA ALA A 21 3.97 -3.07 -2.24
C ALA A 21 2.73 -2.94 -3.14
N LEU A 22 1.62 -3.49 -2.66
CA LEU A 22 0.32 -3.50 -3.30
C LEU A 22 -0.70 -2.84 -2.38
N MET A 23 -1.56 -2.00 -2.92
CA MET A 23 -2.65 -1.37 -2.17
C MET A 23 -3.99 -1.72 -2.79
N ASP A 24 -4.96 -2.08 -1.96
CA ASP A 24 -6.35 -2.29 -2.38
C ASP A 24 -7.20 -1.02 -2.30
N GLU A 25 -8.46 -1.11 -2.72
CA GLU A 25 -9.42 0.00 -2.69
C GLU A 25 -9.80 0.51 -1.29
N THR A 26 -9.47 -0.26 -0.25
CA THR A 26 -9.68 0.08 1.17
C THR A 26 -8.46 0.75 1.82
N ALA A 27 -7.41 1.01 1.03
CA ALA A 27 -6.11 1.48 1.51
C ALA A 27 -5.40 0.49 2.45
N SER A 28 -5.71 -0.81 2.34
CA SER A 28 -4.90 -1.85 2.95
C SER A 28 -3.69 -2.13 2.07
N VAL A 29 -2.52 -2.26 2.70
CA VAL A 29 -1.24 -2.45 1.98
C VAL A 29 -0.70 -3.85 2.27
N ALA A 30 -0.41 -4.59 1.20
CA ALA A 30 0.32 -5.85 1.24
C ALA A 30 1.73 -5.67 0.66
N VAL A 31 2.73 -6.18 1.34
CA VAL A 31 4.13 -6.15 0.91
C VAL A 31 4.58 -7.57 0.64
N LEU A 32 4.95 -7.86 -0.61
CA LEU A 32 5.26 -9.20 -1.11
C LEU A 32 6.72 -9.30 -1.55
N ASN A 33 7.37 -10.42 -1.26
CA ASN A 33 8.62 -10.82 -1.90
C ASN A 33 8.41 -12.15 -2.65
N PRO A 34 8.27 -12.13 -3.98
CA PRO A 34 8.04 -13.34 -4.76
C PRO A 34 9.25 -14.29 -4.78
N PHE A 35 10.46 -13.80 -4.52
CA PHE A 35 11.68 -14.63 -4.53
C PHE A 35 11.78 -15.51 -3.29
N THR A 36 11.26 -15.05 -2.16
CA THR A 36 11.26 -15.79 -0.89
C THR A 36 9.87 -16.31 -0.51
N ASN A 37 8.83 -15.97 -1.29
CA ASN A 37 7.42 -16.20 -0.98
C ASN A 37 6.96 -15.57 0.36
N SER A 38 7.69 -14.55 0.83
CA SER A 38 7.36 -13.78 2.02
C SER A 38 6.24 -12.79 1.72
N HIS A 39 5.34 -12.57 2.68
CA HIS A 39 4.31 -11.56 2.59
C HIS A 39 4.05 -10.94 3.95
N ILE A 40 3.77 -9.64 3.95
CA ILE A 40 3.41 -8.85 5.13
C ILE A 40 2.13 -8.11 4.79
N MET A 41 1.08 -8.29 5.60
CA MET A 41 -0.11 -7.45 5.52
C MET A 41 0.01 -6.34 6.57
N LEU A 42 0.00 -5.10 6.11
CA LEU A 42 -0.05 -3.96 7.00
C LEU A 42 -1.49 -3.73 7.43
N PRO A 43 -1.73 -3.31 8.69
CA PRO A 43 -3.05 -2.87 9.10
C PRO A 43 -3.47 -1.66 8.23
N PRO A 44 -4.78 -1.47 7.99
CA PRO A 44 -5.28 -0.30 7.26
C PRO A 44 -4.69 0.98 7.84
N ALA A 45 -4.27 1.91 6.98
CA ALA A 45 -3.67 3.16 7.42
C ALA A 45 -4.66 3.91 8.32
N ARG A 46 -4.40 3.88 9.63
CA ARG A 46 -5.16 4.67 10.62
C ARG A 46 -4.61 6.09 10.65
N LYS A 47 -5.36 7.04 11.21
CA LYS A 47 -4.98 8.45 11.39
C LYS A 47 -3.55 8.65 11.94
N HIS A 48 -3.07 7.72 12.78
CA HIS A 48 -1.73 7.76 13.36
C HIS A 48 -0.60 7.37 12.39
N VAL A 49 -0.86 6.48 11.42
CA VAL A 49 0.11 6.13 10.36
C VAL A 49 0.23 7.29 9.38
N VAL A 50 -0.88 7.97 9.10
CA VAL A 50 -0.90 9.24 8.34
C VAL A 50 -0.09 10.33 9.04
N ALA A 51 -0.26 10.49 10.35
CA ALA A 51 0.47 11.49 11.13
C ALA A 51 1.99 11.23 11.22
N ALA A 52 2.44 9.99 11.00
CA ALA A 52 3.84 9.61 10.98
C ALA A 52 4.50 9.74 9.60
N SER A 53 3.73 10.05 8.55
CA SER A 53 4.27 10.29 7.21
C SER A 53 4.94 11.67 7.15
N SER A 54 6.15 11.75 6.60
CA SER A 54 6.80 13.02 6.26
C SER A 54 6.20 13.70 5.01
N GLU A 55 5.20 13.07 4.38
CA GLU A 55 4.48 13.63 3.25
C GLU A 55 3.23 14.38 3.72
N THR A 56 3.01 15.58 3.17
CA THR A 56 1.77 16.33 3.38
C THR A 56 0.61 15.49 2.83
N MET A 57 -0.32 15.06 3.68
CA MET A 57 -1.52 14.35 3.25
C MET A 57 -2.75 15.27 3.36
N VAL A 58 -3.61 15.24 2.34
CA VAL A 58 -4.87 15.98 2.30
C VAL A 58 -6.05 15.02 2.41
N MET A 59 -7.13 15.49 3.03
CA MET A 59 -8.41 14.76 3.08
C MET A 59 -9.22 15.10 1.82
N VAL A 60 -9.57 14.07 1.04
CA VAL A 60 -10.42 14.19 -0.15
C VAL A 60 -11.55 13.16 -0.02
N ASP A 61 -12.81 13.62 0.01
CA ASP A 61 -14.00 12.77 0.12
C ASP A 61 -13.98 11.74 1.26
N GLY A 62 -13.47 12.15 2.43
CA GLY A 62 -13.38 11.28 3.61
C GLY A 62 -12.25 10.25 3.56
N LYS A 63 -11.38 10.29 2.54
CA LYS A 63 -10.18 9.45 2.41
C LYS A 63 -8.91 10.30 2.47
N TYR A 64 -7.83 9.74 3.03
CA TYR A 64 -6.52 10.39 3.07
C TYR A 64 -5.79 10.15 1.74
N ALA A 65 -5.27 11.22 1.13
CA ALA A 65 -4.46 11.17 -0.09
C ALA A 65 -3.12 11.91 0.15
N VAL A 66 -2.05 11.42 -0.48
CA VAL A 66 -0.74 12.11 -0.48
C VAL A 66 -0.80 13.34 -1.37
N GLN A 67 -0.43 14.49 -0.84
CA GLN A 67 -0.18 15.71 -1.61
C GLN A 67 1.32 15.74 -1.95
N ASN A 68 1.64 15.33 -3.19
CA ASN A 68 2.98 15.58 -3.71
C ASN A 68 3.14 17.09 -3.92
N ALA A 69 4.01 17.73 -3.14
CA ALA A 69 4.52 19.05 -3.46
C ALA A 69 5.39 18.92 -4.73
N PHE A 70 5.10 19.75 -5.73
CA PHE A 70 5.85 19.83 -6.98
C PHE A 70 7.31 20.23 -6.74
#